data_AF-A0A9R1W467-F1
#
_entry.id   AF-A0A9R1W467-F1
#
_cell.length_a   1.000
_cell.length_b   1.000
_cell.length_c   1.000
_cell.angle_alpha   90.00
_cell.angle_beta   90.00
_cell.angle_gamma   90.00
#
_symmetry.space_group_name_H-M   'P 1'
#
loop_
_entity.id
_entity.type
_entity.pdbx_description
1 polymer ?
#
loop_
_entity_poly.entity_id
_entity_poly.type
_entity_poly.pdbx_seq_one_letter_code
_entity_poly.pdbx_strand_id
1 'polypeptide(L)'
;MVLCCIRFVTCLFLSYFQVIFLALDIRVKNVARTYSLEHEGESVIFDQLFTLLDSYMQNEESFRRELASCTGALQTSINQHMSKEEGQVFPLLVEKFSFEEQASLVWQFLCIIPINMMTEFLPWLSASVFFEERHEMRNYLCKIIFTWMDGANGFKKKKKL
;
A
#
# COMPACT_ATOMS: atom_id res chain seq x y z
N MET A 1 -8.66 -1.18 12.01
CA MET A 1 -9.29 -1.10 10.65
C MET A 1 -8.35 -0.71 9.50
N VAL A 2 -7.84 0.53 9.39
CA VAL A 2 -6.96 0.95 8.27
C VAL A 2 -5.49 0.59 8.51
N LEU A 3 -5.08 0.48 9.78
CA LEU A 3 -3.72 0.15 10.24
C LEU A 3 -3.22 -1.21 9.72
N CYS A 4 -4.10 -2.22 9.61
CA CYS A 4 -3.73 -3.52 9.04
C CYS A 4 -3.74 -3.57 7.51
N CYS A 5 -4.55 -2.74 6.85
CA CYS A 5 -4.42 -2.55 5.40
C CYS A 5 -3.09 -1.84 5.08
N ILE A 6 -2.75 -0.77 5.82
CA ILE A 6 -1.51 0.00 5.62
C ILE A 6 -0.27 -0.89 5.70
N ARG A 7 -0.24 -1.91 6.58
CA ARG A 7 0.92 -2.82 6.75
C ARG A 7 1.38 -3.60 5.50
N PHE A 8 0.60 -3.64 4.42
CA PHE A 8 1.00 -4.27 3.14
C PHE A 8 0.78 -3.41 1.91
N VAL A 9 -0.14 -2.46 2.02
CA VAL A 9 -0.54 -1.56 0.95
C VAL A 9 0.66 -0.73 0.42
N THR A 10 1.66 -0.53 1.26
CA THR A 10 2.96 0.11 1.04
C THR A 10 4.06 -0.80 0.45
N CYS A 11 3.98 -2.13 0.63
CA CYS A 11 4.89 -3.07 -0.05
C CYS A 11 4.61 -3.13 -1.56
N LEU A 12 3.45 -2.63 -2.01
CA LEU A 12 3.18 -2.32 -3.42
C LEU A 12 3.77 -0.95 -3.76
N PHE A 13 5.11 -0.92 -3.80
CA PHE A 13 6.03 0.23 -3.82
C PHE A 13 5.82 1.34 -4.88
N LEU A 14 4.79 1.27 -5.73
CA LEU A 14 4.53 2.29 -6.75
C LEU A 14 3.05 2.70 -6.83
N SER A 15 2.12 1.83 -6.44
CA SER A 15 0.68 2.06 -6.56
C SER A 15 0.13 2.94 -5.44
N TYR A 16 0.67 2.82 -4.22
CA TYR A 16 0.21 3.61 -3.06
C TYR A 16 0.59 5.10 -3.15
N PHE A 17 1.79 5.37 -3.65
CA PHE A 17 2.29 6.73 -3.89
C PHE A 17 1.36 7.51 -4.82
N GLN A 18 0.82 6.85 -5.85
CA GLN A 18 0.07 7.56 -6.88
C GLN A 18 -1.35 7.97 -6.46
N VAL A 19 -1.97 7.30 -5.48
CA VAL A 19 -3.36 7.59 -5.09
C VAL A 19 -3.41 8.42 -3.82
N ILE A 20 -2.74 7.98 -2.76
CA ILE A 20 -2.89 8.58 -1.43
C ILE A 20 -2.00 9.81 -1.26
N PHE A 21 -0.74 9.74 -1.69
CA PHE A 21 0.15 10.89 -1.59
C PHE A 21 -0.24 12.03 -2.52
N LEU A 22 -0.70 11.74 -3.76
CA LEU A 22 -1.26 12.76 -4.64
C LEU A 22 -2.51 13.42 -4.07
N ALA A 23 -3.43 12.63 -3.49
CA ALA A 23 -4.63 13.19 -2.86
C ALA A 23 -4.27 14.10 -1.68
N LEU A 24 -3.30 13.68 -0.86
CA LEU A 24 -2.82 14.45 0.28
C LEU A 24 -2.09 15.72 -0.14
N ASP A 25 -1.25 15.69 -1.19
CA ASP A 25 -0.45 16.84 -1.62
C ASP A 25 -1.31 18.02 -2.09
N ILE A 26 -2.53 17.75 -2.56
CA ILE A 26 -3.55 18.77 -2.87
C ILE A 26 -3.98 19.54 -1.62
N ARG A 27 -4.02 18.89 -0.44
CA ARG A 27 -4.56 19.44 0.82
C ARG A 27 -3.48 19.83 1.82
N VAL A 28 -2.32 19.18 1.76
CA VAL A 28 -1.21 19.32 2.71
C VAL A 28 0.07 19.47 1.90
N LYS A 29 0.69 20.65 1.97
CA LYS A 29 1.88 20.96 1.18
C LYS A 29 3.06 20.08 1.55
N ASN A 30 3.80 19.61 0.54
CA ASN A 30 5.07 18.88 0.66
C ASN A 30 4.99 17.48 1.28
N VAL A 31 3.80 16.88 1.35
CA VAL A 31 3.67 15.51 1.86
C VAL A 31 4.29 14.55 0.85
N ALA A 32 3.90 14.61 -0.42
CA ALA A 32 4.43 13.68 -1.43
C ALA A 32 5.96 13.76 -1.55
N ARG A 33 6.52 14.98 -1.60
CA ARG A 33 7.97 15.21 -1.74
C ARG A 33 8.79 14.62 -0.60
N THR A 34 8.24 14.57 0.62
CA THR A 34 8.95 14.09 1.81
C THR A 34 9.19 12.59 1.75
N TYR A 35 8.24 11.82 1.22
CA TYR A 35 8.33 10.36 1.16
C TYR A 35 8.97 9.85 -0.15
N SER A 36 8.94 10.63 -1.24
CA SER A 36 9.61 10.26 -2.50
C SER A 36 11.10 9.93 -2.33
N LEU A 37 11.83 10.71 -1.52
CA LEU A 37 13.27 10.51 -1.29
C LEU A 37 13.58 9.22 -0.51
N GLU A 38 12.65 8.78 0.35
CA GLU A 38 12.81 7.55 1.13
C GLU A 38 12.61 6.32 0.23
N HIS A 39 11.63 6.38 -0.67
CA HIS A 39 11.42 5.33 -1.67
C HIS A 39 12.61 5.16 -2.62
N GLU A 40 13.31 6.24 -2.99
CA GLU A 40 14.55 6.15 -3.76
C GLU A 40 15.63 5.37 -2.98
N GLY A 41 15.76 5.61 -1.67
CA GLY A 41 16.70 4.87 -0.81
C GLY A 41 16.37 3.38 -0.70
N GLU A 42 15.09 3.03 -0.61
CA GLU A 42 14.63 1.65 -0.57
C GLU A 42 14.83 0.92 -1.92
N SER A 43 14.64 1.61 -3.05
CA SER A 43 14.91 1.09 -4.39
C SER A 43 16.36 0.61 -4.52
N VAL A 44 17.32 1.33 -3.93
CA VAL A 44 18.73 0.93 -3.94
C VAL A 44 18.95 -0.41 -3.22
N ILE A 45 18.23 -0.66 -2.12
CA ILE A 45 18.33 -1.93 -1.38
C ILE A 45 17.71 -3.07 -2.19
N PHE A 46 16.61 -2.82 -2.91
CA PHE A 46 16.05 -3.79 -3.85
C PHE A 46 17.00 -4.12 -4.99
N ASP A 47 17.65 -3.12 -5.59
CA ASP A 47 18.63 -3.32 -6.67
C ASP A 47 19.83 -4.15 -6.20
N GLN A 48 20.29 -3.92 -4.96
CA GLN A 48 21.32 -4.75 -4.32
C GLN A 48 20.86 -6.18 -4.13
N LEU A 49 19.62 -6.39 -3.68
CA LEU A 49 19.03 -7.72 -3.52
C LEU A 49 18.92 -8.46 -4.86
N PHE A 50 18.44 -7.79 -5.92
CA PHE A 50 18.36 -8.39 -7.25
C PHE A 50 19.74 -8.75 -7.80
N THR A 51 20.72 -7.85 -7.65
CA THR A 51 22.11 -8.11 -8.04
C THR A 51 22.66 -9.34 -7.32
N LEU A 52 22.41 -9.47 -6.01
CA LEU A 52 22.81 -10.64 -5.24
C LEU A 52 22.14 -11.91 -5.79
N LEU A 53 20.82 -11.90 -5.99
CA LEU A 53 20.07 -13.04 -6.50
C LEU A 53 20.52 -13.48 -7.91
N ASP A 54 20.85 -12.53 -8.80
CA ASP A 54 21.36 -12.81 -10.14
C ASP A 54 22.80 -13.35 -10.12
N SER A 55 23.59 -12.99 -9.10
CA SER A 55 24.99 -13.39 -8.94
C SER A 55 25.21 -14.80 -8.35
N TYR A 56 24.17 -15.64 -8.28
CA TYR A 56 24.06 -16.93 -7.56
C TYR A 56 25.13 -18.03 -7.82
N MET A 57 26.28 -17.72 -8.40
CA MET A 57 27.22 -18.71 -8.93
C MET A 57 28.57 -18.82 -8.20
N GLN A 58 28.84 -18.11 -7.11
CA GLN A 58 30.15 -18.17 -6.44
C GLN A 58 30.05 -18.20 -4.91
N ASN A 59 30.57 -19.28 -4.30
CA ASN A 59 30.71 -19.51 -2.86
C ASN A 59 29.40 -19.39 -2.03
N GLU A 60 28.81 -20.54 -1.72
CA GLU A 60 27.51 -20.69 -1.06
C GLU A 60 27.44 -20.05 0.33
N GLU A 61 28.55 -20.04 1.09
CA GLU A 61 28.56 -19.49 2.46
C GLU A 61 28.59 -17.95 2.46
N SER A 62 29.43 -17.33 1.63
CA SER A 62 29.45 -15.87 1.49
C SER A 62 28.15 -15.33 0.93
N PHE A 63 27.60 -16.01 -0.09
CA PHE A 63 26.32 -15.66 -0.68
C PHE A 63 25.19 -15.67 0.35
N ARG A 64 25.06 -16.73 1.16
CA ARG A 64 24.03 -16.83 2.21
C ARG A 64 24.16 -15.71 3.24
N ARG A 65 25.38 -15.36 3.65
CA ARG A 65 25.64 -14.28 4.61
C ARG A 65 25.26 -12.91 4.05
N GLU A 66 25.66 -12.63 2.81
CA GLU A 66 25.33 -11.37 2.13
C GLU A 66 23.83 -11.24 1.88
N LEU A 67 23.18 -12.32 1.45
CA LEU A 67 21.73 -12.37 1.27
C LEU A 67 21.00 -12.12 2.60
N ALA A 68 21.42 -12.77 3.69
CA ALA A 68 20.84 -12.55 5.02
C ALA A 68 21.04 -11.10 5.50
N SER A 69 22.21 -10.51 5.26
CA SER A 69 22.49 -9.11 5.59
C SER A 69 21.62 -8.15 4.78
N CYS A 70 21.53 -8.35 3.47
CA CYS A 70 20.75 -7.51 2.57
C CYS A 70 19.25 -7.59 2.87
N THR A 71 18.72 -8.80 3.05
CA THR A 71 17.31 -9.00 3.41
C THR A 71 16.98 -8.45 4.80
N GLY A 72 17.90 -8.56 5.78
CA GLY A 72 17.74 -7.94 7.09
C GLY A 72 17.71 -6.42 7.05
N ALA A 73 18.58 -5.81 6.25
CA ALA A 73 18.59 -4.37 6.01
C ALA A 73 17.30 -3.89 5.33
N LEU A 74 16.86 -4.60 4.29
CA LEU A 74 15.59 -4.32 3.60
C LEU A 74 14.40 -4.43 4.55
N GLN A 75 14.33 -5.50 5.33
CA GLN A 75 13.25 -5.70 6.30
C GLN A 75 13.18 -4.57 7.32
N THR A 76 14.33 -4.12 7.83
CA THR A 76 14.41 -3.03 8.80
C THR A 76 13.98 -1.70 8.16
N SER A 77 14.49 -1.40 6.96
CA SER A 77 14.14 -0.19 6.20
C SER A 77 12.63 -0.11 5.97
N ILE A 78 12.06 -1.18 5.40
CA ILE A 78 10.61 -1.26 5.13
C ILE A 78 9.85 -1.09 6.44
N ASN A 79 10.15 -1.86 7.49
CA ASN A 79 9.41 -1.76 8.76
C ASN A 79 9.45 -0.36 9.39
N GLN A 80 10.57 0.35 9.28
CA GLN A 80 10.71 1.71 9.79
C GLN A 80 9.89 2.71 8.97
N HIS A 81 10.02 2.64 7.64
CA HIS A 81 9.25 3.46 6.72
C HIS A 81 7.74 3.24 6.93
N MET A 82 7.32 1.98 7.06
CA MET A 82 5.97 1.56 7.41
C MET A 82 5.43 2.21 8.67
N SER A 83 6.17 2.07 9.77
CA SER A 83 5.73 2.62 11.05
C SER A 83 5.62 4.14 11.01
N LYS A 84 6.50 4.80 10.24
CA LYS A 84 6.47 6.25 10.04
C LYS A 84 5.26 6.68 9.23
N GLU A 85 4.98 6.04 8.09
CA GLU A 85 3.79 6.34 7.29
C GLU A 85 2.51 6.11 8.08
N GLU A 86 2.42 5.00 8.81
CA GLU A 86 1.30 4.71 9.69
C GLU A 86 1.10 5.80 10.75
N GLY A 87 2.18 6.28 11.36
CA GLY A 87 2.12 7.34 12.37
C GLY A 87 1.82 8.74 11.83
N GLN A 88 2.11 9.02 10.56
CA GLN A 88 2.10 10.39 10.02
C GLN A 88 1.07 10.60 8.91
N VAL A 89 0.91 9.64 8.00
CA VAL A 89 -0.01 9.71 6.85
C VAL A 89 -1.42 9.39 7.30
N PHE A 90 -1.60 8.36 8.13
CA PHE A 90 -2.95 7.95 8.57
C PHE A 90 -3.71 9.04 9.32
N PRO A 91 -3.12 9.78 10.30
CA PRO A 91 -3.81 10.89 10.94
C PRO A 91 -4.24 11.98 9.95
N LEU A 92 -3.41 12.27 8.94
CA LEU A 92 -3.74 13.26 7.91
C LEU A 92 -4.91 12.80 7.04
N LEU A 93 -5.00 11.51 6.72
CA LEU A 93 -6.16 10.96 6.00
C LEU A 93 -7.44 11.12 6.80
N VAL A 94 -7.40 10.80 8.10
CA VAL A 94 -8.55 10.94 9.00
C VAL A 94 -8.96 12.41 9.17
N GLU A 95 -7.98 13.31 9.30
CA GLU A 95 -8.24 14.74 9.52
C GLU A 95 -8.74 15.45 8.25
N LYS A 96 -8.14 15.13 7.09
CA LYS A 96 -8.33 15.93 5.87
C LYS A 96 -9.40 15.41 4.93
N PHE A 97 -9.87 14.17 5.08
CA PHE A 97 -10.80 13.54 4.15
C PHE A 97 -12.07 13.06 4.84
N SER A 98 -13.21 13.23 4.18
CA SER A 98 -14.47 12.61 4.64
C SER A 98 -14.39 11.09 4.53
N PHE A 99 -15.31 10.41 5.21
CA PHE A 99 -15.40 8.95 5.14
C PHE A 99 -15.58 8.46 3.69
N GLU A 100 -16.41 9.13 2.90
CA GLU A 100 -16.67 8.82 1.50
C GLU A 100 -15.42 9.00 0.63
N GLU A 101 -14.63 10.03 0.90
CA GLU A 101 -13.38 10.28 0.20
C GLU A 101 -12.32 9.23 0.55
N GLN A 102 -12.20 8.87 1.83
CA GLN A 102 -11.32 7.79 2.27
C GLN A 102 -11.71 6.45 1.62
N ALA A 103 -13.01 6.13 1.60
CA ALA A 103 -13.54 4.96 0.92
C ALA A 103 -13.20 4.96 -0.58
N SER A 104 -13.29 6.12 -1.23
CA SER A 104 -12.91 6.29 -2.65
C SER A 104 -11.41 6.06 -2.88
N LEU A 105 -10.55 6.56 -2.00
CA LEU A 105 -9.10 6.33 -2.07
C LEU A 105 -8.76 4.84 -1.90
N VAL A 106 -9.39 4.17 -0.94
CA VAL A 106 -9.22 2.72 -0.73
C VAL A 106 -9.67 1.95 -1.97
N TRP A 107 -10.80 2.31 -2.58
CA TRP A 107 -11.27 1.69 -3.81
C TRP A 107 -10.30 1.87 -4.98
N GLN A 108 -9.85 3.10 -5.23
CA GLN A 108 -8.89 3.40 -6.29
C GLN A 108 -7.58 2.61 -6.11
N PHE A 109 -7.10 2.51 -4.86
CA PHE A 109 -5.95 1.69 -4.52
C PHE A 109 -6.20 0.20 -4.83
N LEU A 110 -7.35 -0.36 -4.48
CA LEU A 110 -7.67 -1.76 -4.80
C LEU A 110 -7.75 -2.01 -6.31
N CYS A 111 -8.24 -1.03 -7.09
CA CYS A 111 -8.36 -1.15 -8.54
C CYS A 111 -7.02 -1.19 -9.30
N ILE A 112 -5.94 -0.68 -8.71
CA ILE A 112 -4.61 -0.68 -9.34
C ILE A 112 -3.78 -1.90 -8.98
N ILE A 113 -4.24 -2.75 -8.06
CA ILE A 113 -3.57 -4.01 -7.75
C ILE A 113 -3.80 -4.99 -8.92
N PRO A 114 -2.72 -5.52 -9.54
CA PRO A 114 -2.86 -6.55 -10.56
C PRO A 114 -3.63 -7.76 -10.05
N ILE A 115 -4.53 -8.31 -10.87
CA ILE A 115 -5.41 -9.40 -10.44
C ILE A 115 -4.65 -10.67 -10.01
N ASN A 116 -3.47 -10.92 -10.61
CA ASN A 116 -2.58 -12.01 -10.23
C ASN A 116 -1.94 -11.81 -8.84
N MET A 117 -1.89 -10.58 -8.33
CA MET A 117 -1.45 -10.28 -6.97
C MET A 117 -2.63 -10.32 -5.99
N MET A 118 -3.86 -10.08 -6.46
CA MET A 118 -5.06 -10.13 -5.63
C MET A 118 -5.29 -11.52 -5.00
N THR A 119 -4.88 -12.59 -5.66
CA THR A 119 -4.99 -13.96 -5.15
C THR A 119 -4.14 -14.22 -3.90
N GLU A 120 -3.01 -13.51 -3.76
CA GLU A 120 -2.16 -13.56 -2.56
C GLU A 120 -2.56 -12.48 -1.54
N PHE A 121 -2.91 -11.30 -2.05
CA PHE A 121 -3.26 -10.13 -1.23
C PHE A 121 -4.53 -10.34 -0.40
N LEU A 122 -5.60 -10.88 -0.97
CA LEU A 122 -6.88 -11.01 -0.26
C LEU A 122 -6.81 -12.01 0.92
N PRO A 123 -6.22 -13.22 0.76
CA PRO A 123 -6.00 -14.12 1.88
C PRO A 123 -5.12 -13.50 2.97
N TRP A 124 -4.04 -12.82 2.59
CA TRP A 124 -3.15 -12.13 3.52
C TRP A 124 -3.92 -11.05 4.30
N LEU A 125 -4.67 -10.19 3.61
CA LEU A 125 -5.45 -9.12 4.23
C LEU A 125 -6.47 -9.69 5.23
N SER A 126 -7.11 -10.80 4.87
CA SER A 126 -8.03 -11.50 5.75
C SER A 126 -7.35 -12.10 6.99
N ALA A 127 -6.08 -12.49 6.91
CA ALA A 127 -5.32 -13.05 8.03
C ALA A 127 -4.78 -11.96 8.96
N SER A 128 -4.48 -10.78 8.43
CA SER A 128 -3.93 -9.66 9.21
C SER A 128 -4.96 -8.96 10.09
N VAL A 129 -6.25 -9.11 9.81
CA VAL A 129 -7.31 -8.45 10.59
C VAL A 129 -7.74 -9.33 11.76
N PHE A 130 -7.83 -8.76 12.96
CA PHE A 130 -8.28 -9.46 14.16
C PHE A 130 -9.68 -10.06 13.95
N PHE A 131 -10.00 -11.17 14.64
CA PHE A 131 -11.29 -11.87 14.46
C PHE A 131 -12.48 -10.94 14.71
N GLU A 132 -12.37 -10.09 15.71
CA GLU A 132 -13.38 -9.12 16.12
C GLU A 132 -13.57 -8.02 15.06
N GLU A 133 -12.49 -7.62 14.37
CA GLU A 133 -12.50 -6.56 13.35
C GLU A 133 -12.86 -7.08 11.95
N ARG A 134 -12.74 -8.40 11.70
CA ARG A 134 -12.97 -9.01 10.37
C ARG A 134 -14.38 -8.78 9.85
N HIS A 135 -15.37 -8.87 10.72
CA HIS A 135 -16.77 -8.65 10.34
C HIS A 135 -17.03 -7.20 9.92
N GLU A 136 -16.49 -6.24 10.65
CA GLU A 136 -16.59 -4.83 10.29
C GLU A 136 -15.85 -4.53 8.99
N MET A 137 -14.61 -4.99 8.85
CA MET A 137 -13.82 -4.78 7.63
C MET A 137 -14.53 -5.35 6.40
N ARG A 138 -15.07 -6.58 6.50
CA ARG A 138 -15.86 -7.17 5.41
C ARG A 138 -17.07 -6.30 5.07
N ASN A 139 -17.80 -5.81 6.08
CA ASN A 139 -18.95 -4.94 5.87
C ASN A 139 -18.54 -3.62 5.19
N TYR A 140 -17.43 -3.02 5.59
CA TYR A 140 -16.90 -1.80 4.97
C TYR A 140 -16.46 -2.04 3.53
N LEU A 141 -15.68 -3.08 3.25
CA LEU A 141 -15.27 -3.43 1.90
C LEU A 141 -16.47 -3.73 1.00
N CYS A 142 -17.45 -4.51 1.48
CA CYS A 142 -18.69 -4.74 0.75
C CYS A 142 -19.44 -3.43 0.50
N LYS A 143 -19.58 -2.55 1.49
CA LYS A 143 -20.21 -1.23 1.32
C LYS A 143 -19.48 -0.40 0.27
N ILE A 144 -18.15 -0.34 0.31
CA ILE A 144 -17.33 0.38 -0.67
C ILE A 144 -17.58 -0.18 -2.07
N ILE A 145 -17.44 -1.50 -2.24
CA ILE A 145 -17.63 -2.19 -3.53
C ILE A 145 -19.05 -1.95 -4.06
N PHE A 146 -20.09 -2.21 -3.28
CA PHE A 146 -21.47 -2.10 -3.72
C PHE A 146 -21.91 -0.66 -3.95
N THR A 147 -21.56 0.27 -3.06
CA THR A 147 -21.90 1.70 -3.23
C THR A 147 -21.28 2.25 -4.52
N TRP A 148 -20.05 1.83 -4.84
CA TRP A 148 -19.39 2.27 -6.07
C TRP A 148 -19.92 1.56 -7.32
N MET A 149 -20.24 0.26 -7.24
CA MET A 149 -20.90 -0.46 -8.34
C MET A 149 -22.27 0.15 -8.67
N ASP A 150 -23.04 0.55 -7.66
CA ASP A 150 -24.34 1.19 -7.82
C ASP A 150 -24.20 2.64 -8.33
N GLY A 151 -23.20 3.38 -7.85
CA GLY A 151 -22.85 4.71 -8.33
C GLY A 151 -22.37 4.75 -9.79
N ALA A 152 -21.62 3.73 -10.23
CA ALA A 152 -21.16 3.57 -11.61
C ALA A 152 -22.34 3.35 -12.60
N ASN A 153 -23.44 2.77 -12.14
CA ASN A 153 -24.68 2.65 -12.91
C ASN A 153 -25.43 3.99 -13.04
N GLY A 154 -25.19 4.95 -12.13
CA GLY A 154 -25.75 6.31 -12.17
C GLY A 154 -25.04 7.26 -13.15
N PHE A 155 -23.73 7.08 -13.38
CA PHE A 155 -22.96 7.93 -14.32
C PHE A 155 -23.33 7.71 -15.79
N LYS A 156 -23.91 6.55 -16.15
CA LYS A 156 -24.40 6.31 -17.52
C LYS A 156 -25.70 7.04 -17.85
N LYS A 157 -26.40 7.65 -16.89
CA LYS A 157 -27.67 8.37 -17.12
C LYS A 157 -27.57 9.90 -17.24
N LYS A 158 -26.38 10.50 -17.06
CA LYS A 158 -26.19 11.96 -17.17
C LYS A 158 -25.35 12.41 -18.39
N LYS A 159 -25.50 11.73 -19.53
CA LYS A 159 -25.13 12.28 -20.85
C LYS A 159 -26.35 12.23 -21.79
N LYS A 160 -27.36 13.02 -21.44
CA LYS A 160 -28.40 13.54 -22.36
C LYS A 160 -28.98 14.79 -21.69
N LEU A 161 -28.29 15.91 -21.88
CA LEU A 161 -28.94 17.19 -22.07
C LEU A 161 -28.59 17.65 -23.48
#